data_AF-V4BFV9-F1
#
_entry.id   AF-V4BFV9-F1
#
_cell.length_a   1.000
_cell.length_b   1.000
_cell.length_c   1.000
_cell.angle_alpha   90.00
_cell.angle_beta   90.00
_cell.angle_gamma   90.00
#
_symmetry.space_group_name_H-M   'P 1'
#
loop_
_entity.id
_entity.type
_entity.pdbx_description
1 polymer ?
#
loop_
_entity_poly.entity_id
_entity_poly.type
_entity_poly.pdbx_seq_one_letter_code
_entity_poly.pdbx_strand_id
1 'polypeptide(L)'
;FVSDFDRMLERTREEKARQRRKRKDCDLINDNDDLVFDMIKNMKIAAEEDRGLNNKRQAATKKIKILPFILSQLKKSDLHTAFLDAGILSAITEWLAPLPDKSLPHLMIRESLLNILSQFPPSNPESLKSSGIGKAVMYLYKHPKETRKNRELAGKIINEWSRPIFNLTCNFKNLTKEERAQRDYELLPKKQRLRPLNVMSYIFSAVRPGDPGFIMRARVPAPSNKDYVNRPHNEMEYVPSKSSKKKVNKYEKHKRAFADRKKHSKTQKAVGISIEGRNMSL
;
A
#
# COMPACT_ATOMS: atom_id res chain seq x y z
N PHE A 1 1.57 -57.69 -27.67
CA PHE A 1 1.71 -56.75 -28.80
C PHE A 1 0.81 -55.57 -28.52
N VAL A 2 1.37 -54.37 -28.30
CA VAL A 2 0.57 -53.15 -28.18
C VAL A 2 0.22 -52.71 -29.60
N SER A 3 -1.09 -52.56 -29.88
CA SER A 3 -1.56 -52.15 -31.20
C SER A 3 -1.04 -50.75 -31.53
N ASP A 4 -0.60 -50.54 -32.77
CA ASP A 4 -0.07 -49.25 -33.23
C ASP A 4 -1.12 -48.12 -33.08
N PHE A 5 -2.40 -48.50 -33.10
CA PHE A 5 -3.53 -47.63 -32.82
C PHE A 5 -3.57 -47.12 -31.36
N ASP A 6 -3.26 -47.98 -30.38
CA ASP A 6 -3.22 -47.58 -28.97
C ASP A 6 -2.06 -46.64 -28.68
N ARG A 7 -0.90 -46.87 -29.33
CA ARG A 7 0.24 -45.94 -29.29
C ARG A 7 -0.11 -44.57 -29.88
N MET A 8 -0.91 -44.53 -30.94
CA MET A 8 -1.33 -43.28 -31.57
C MET A 8 -2.34 -42.50 -30.70
N LEU A 9 -3.24 -43.20 -30.01
CA LEU A 9 -4.20 -42.62 -29.06
C LEU A 9 -3.52 -42.07 -27.81
N GLU A 10 -2.48 -42.74 -27.30
CA GLU A 10 -1.68 -42.23 -26.18
C GLU A 10 -0.92 -40.97 -26.57
N ARG A 11 -0.26 -40.92 -27.74
CA ARG A 11 0.40 -39.71 -28.23
C ARG A 11 -0.56 -38.52 -28.38
N THR A 12 -1.73 -38.74 -28.97
CA THR A 12 -2.71 -37.66 -29.13
C THR A 12 -3.33 -37.21 -27.80
N ARG A 13 -3.48 -38.11 -26.82
CA ARG A 13 -3.86 -37.73 -25.44
C ARG A 13 -2.77 -36.94 -24.75
N GLU A 14 -1.51 -37.33 -24.88
CA GLU A 14 -0.36 -36.62 -24.30
C GLU A 14 -0.16 -35.24 -24.93
N GLU A 15 -0.30 -35.11 -26.25
CA GLU A 15 -0.23 -33.82 -26.95
C GLU A 15 -1.37 -32.88 -26.53
N LYS A 16 -2.60 -33.39 -26.43
CA LYS A 16 -3.75 -32.61 -25.93
C LYS A 16 -3.57 -32.24 -24.46
N ALA A 17 -2.99 -33.11 -23.64
CA ALA A 17 -2.68 -32.82 -22.24
C ALA A 17 -1.57 -31.75 -22.11
N ARG A 18 -0.52 -31.82 -22.94
CA ARG A 18 0.54 -30.81 -23.02
C ARG A 18 0.00 -29.46 -23.50
N GLN A 19 -0.86 -29.43 -24.52
CA GLN A 19 -1.52 -28.19 -24.96
C GLN A 19 -2.41 -27.59 -23.87
N ARG A 20 -3.19 -28.41 -23.15
CA ARG A 20 -4.03 -27.93 -22.04
C ARG A 20 -3.22 -27.38 -20.87
N ARG A 21 -2.06 -27.97 -20.56
CA ARG A 21 -1.14 -27.45 -19.54
C ARG A 21 -0.50 -26.14 -19.99
N LYS A 22 -0.04 -26.06 -21.25
CA LYS A 22 0.60 -24.86 -21.81
C LYS A 22 -0.34 -23.65 -21.89
N ARG A 23 -1.62 -23.84 -22.21
CA ARG A 23 -2.63 -22.76 -22.22
C ARG A 23 -3.04 -22.27 -20.83
N LYS A 24 -2.98 -23.14 -19.81
CA LYS A 24 -3.46 -22.77 -18.46
C LYS A 24 -2.52 -21.86 -17.68
N ASP A 25 -1.21 -21.95 -17.91
CA ASP A 25 -0.22 -21.19 -17.12
C ASP A 25 0.17 -19.84 -17.75
N CYS A 26 0.02 -19.67 -19.06
CA CYS A 26 0.53 -18.48 -19.76
C CYS A 26 -0.54 -17.41 -20.03
N ASP A 27 -1.79 -17.81 -20.31
CA ASP A 27 -2.80 -16.88 -20.84
C ASP A 27 -3.35 -15.94 -19.74
N LEU A 28 -3.53 -16.43 -18.51
CA LEU A 28 -4.15 -15.64 -17.42
C LEU A 28 -3.30 -14.44 -16.95
N ILE A 29 -1.98 -14.54 -17.04
CA ILE A 29 -1.07 -13.46 -16.63
C ILE A 29 -1.02 -12.39 -17.72
N ASN A 30 -0.92 -12.79 -18.99
CA ASN A 30 -0.88 -11.86 -20.12
C ASN A 30 -2.18 -11.05 -20.27
N ASP A 31 -3.34 -11.68 -20.04
CA ASP A 31 -4.64 -11.00 -20.16
C ASP A 31 -4.79 -9.81 -19.19
N ASN A 32 -4.19 -9.89 -17.99
CA ASN A 32 -4.23 -8.80 -17.02
C ASN A 32 -3.28 -7.67 -17.40
N ASP A 33 -2.09 -7.99 -17.90
CA ASP A 33 -1.11 -7.00 -18.33
C ASP A 33 -1.60 -6.22 -19.57
N ASP A 34 -2.23 -6.92 -20.52
CA ASP A 34 -2.88 -6.29 -21.68
C ASP A 34 -4.02 -5.34 -21.24
N LEU A 35 -4.86 -5.79 -20.30
CA LEU A 35 -5.92 -4.96 -19.72
C LEU A 35 -5.36 -3.71 -19.03
N VAL A 36 -4.26 -3.85 -18.29
CA VAL A 36 -3.57 -2.74 -17.60
C VAL A 36 -3.06 -1.74 -18.62
N PHE A 37 -2.37 -2.20 -19.67
CA PHE A 37 -1.81 -1.36 -20.71
C PHE A 37 -2.89 -0.60 -21.48
N ASP A 38 -3.95 -1.30 -21.89
CA ASP A 38 -5.09 -0.70 -22.58
C ASP A 38 -5.80 0.33 -21.69
N MET A 39 -5.94 0.06 -20.39
CA MET A 39 -6.52 1.02 -19.47
C MET A 39 -5.67 2.29 -19.37
N ILE A 40 -4.34 2.18 -19.23
CA ILE A 40 -3.42 3.32 -19.17
C ILE A 40 -3.49 4.14 -20.46
N LYS A 41 -3.51 3.47 -21.61
CA LYS A 41 -3.67 4.12 -22.92
C LYS A 41 -4.99 4.89 -23.01
N ASN A 42 -6.10 4.26 -22.63
CA ASN A 42 -7.42 4.89 -22.61
C ASN A 42 -7.48 6.09 -21.65
N MET A 43 -6.79 6.03 -20.51
CA MET A 43 -6.65 7.16 -19.59
C MET A 43 -5.95 8.35 -20.26
N LYS A 44 -4.82 8.12 -20.94
CA LYS A 44 -4.07 9.20 -21.62
C LYS A 44 -4.88 9.81 -22.75
N ILE A 45 -5.54 8.99 -23.58
CA ILE A 45 -6.41 9.47 -24.66
C ILE A 45 -7.53 10.36 -24.11
N ALA A 46 -8.23 9.92 -23.06
CA ALA A 46 -9.31 10.71 -22.46
C ALA A 46 -8.82 12.04 -21.87
N ALA A 47 -7.61 12.07 -21.31
CA ALA A 47 -7.00 13.29 -20.80
C ALA A 47 -6.69 14.29 -21.94
N GLU A 48 -6.14 13.80 -23.04
CA GLU A 48 -5.81 14.62 -24.21
C GLU A 48 -7.06 15.13 -24.93
N GLU A 49 -8.06 14.28 -25.14
CA GLU A 49 -9.34 14.69 -25.71
C GLU A 49 -10.00 15.80 -24.88
N ASP A 50 -10.04 15.65 -23.55
CA ASP A 50 -10.59 16.68 -22.68
C ASP A 50 -9.78 17.99 -22.70
N ARG A 51 -8.45 17.93 -22.84
CA ARG A 51 -7.62 19.13 -23.04
C ARG A 51 -7.96 19.83 -24.35
N GLY A 52 -8.11 19.05 -25.43
CA GLY A 52 -8.52 19.57 -26.74
C GLY A 52 -9.91 20.21 -26.70
N LEU A 53 -10.88 19.60 -26.02
CA LEU A 53 -12.22 20.16 -25.81
C LEU A 53 -12.17 21.44 -24.98
N ASN A 54 -11.37 21.47 -23.91
CA ASN A 54 -11.21 22.66 -23.07
C ASN A 54 -10.61 23.84 -23.86
N ASN A 55 -9.59 23.59 -24.69
CA ASN A 55 -9.02 24.60 -25.59
C ASN A 55 -10.05 25.17 -26.56
N LYS A 56 -10.96 24.32 -27.06
CA LYS A 56 -12.10 24.71 -27.91
C LYS A 56 -13.26 25.31 -27.12
N ARG A 57 -13.14 25.48 -25.79
CA ARG A 57 -14.19 25.94 -24.87
C ARG A 57 -15.46 25.09 -24.92
N GLN A 58 -15.29 23.79 -25.17
CA GLN A 58 -16.36 22.80 -25.17
C GLN A 58 -16.33 21.97 -23.88
N ALA A 59 -17.47 21.36 -23.53
CA ALA A 59 -17.59 20.55 -22.33
C ALA A 59 -16.71 19.29 -22.40
N ALA A 60 -15.67 19.24 -21.57
CA ALA A 60 -14.75 18.12 -21.40
C ALA A 60 -15.36 17.06 -20.46
N THR A 61 -15.90 15.98 -21.03
CA THR A 61 -16.61 14.93 -20.26
C THR A 61 -15.95 13.55 -20.34
N LYS A 62 -14.87 13.40 -21.12
CA LYS A 62 -14.28 12.09 -21.43
C LYS A 62 -13.67 11.44 -20.19
N LYS A 63 -12.88 12.19 -19.41
CA LYS A 63 -12.32 11.68 -18.14
C LYS A 63 -13.41 11.24 -17.17
N ILE A 64 -14.44 12.06 -16.97
CA ILE A 64 -15.53 11.76 -16.03
C ILE A 64 -16.29 10.50 -16.45
N LYS A 65 -16.52 10.30 -17.75
CA LYS A 65 -17.24 9.12 -18.28
C LYS A 65 -16.52 7.80 -17.97
N ILE A 66 -15.19 7.76 -18.12
CA ILE A 66 -14.43 6.50 -17.92
C ILE A 66 -13.91 6.32 -16.49
N LEU A 67 -13.97 7.37 -15.66
CA LEU A 67 -13.51 7.34 -14.27
C LEU A 67 -14.08 6.16 -13.44
N PRO A 68 -15.38 5.82 -13.48
CA PRO A 68 -15.92 4.72 -12.68
C PRO A 68 -15.26 3.36 -13.00
N PHE A 69 -15.00 3.11 -14.29
CA PHE A 69 -14.33 1.89 -14.74
C PHE A 69 -12.89 1.85 -14.22
N ILE A 70 -12.14 2.94 -14.39
CA ILE A 70 -10.75 3.03 -13.90
C ILE A 70 -10.68 2.79 -12.39
N LEU A 71 -11.56 3.44 -11.62
CA LEU A 71 -11.60 3.26 -10.17
C LEU A 71 -11.94 1.82 -9.76
N SER A 72 -12.74 1.11 -10.55
CA SER A 72 -13.05 -0.30 -10.27
C SER A 72 -11.83 -1.22 -10.40
N GLN A 73 -10.90 -0.90 -11.32
CA GLN A 73 -9.67 -1.66 -11.51
C GLN A 73 -8.59 -1.22 -10.52
N LEU A 74 -8.39 0.08 -10.31
CA LEU A 74 -7.37 0.60 -9.39
C LEU A 74 -7.63 0.26 -7.91
N LYS A 75 -8.85 -0.13 -7.54
CA LYS A 75 -9.17 -0.63 -6.18
C LYS A 75 -8.67 -2.04 -5.91
N LYS A 76 -8.33 -2.80 -6.95
CA LYS A 76 -7.85 -4.19 -6.84
C LYS A 76 -6.38 -4.18 -6.43
N SER A 77 -6.10 -4.49 -5.17
CA SER A 77 -4.74 -4.45 -4.59
C SER A 77 -3.75 -5.40 -5.26
N ASP A 78 -4.26 -6.53 -5.76
CA ASP A 78 -3.52 -7.53 -6.54
C ASP A 78 -2.96 -6.97 -7.86
N LEU A 79 -3.59 -5.93 -8.42
CA LEU A 79 -3.13 -5.28 -9.65
C LEU A 79 -2.23 -4.05 -9.41
N HIS A 80 -2.06 -3.60 -8.16
CA HIS A 80 -1.32 -2.35 -7.87
C HIS A 80 0.11 -2.39 -8.38
N THR A 81 0.82 -3.49 -8.16
CA THR A 81 2.20 -3.65 -8.64
C THR A 81 2.25 -3.60 -10.17
N ALA A 82 1.37 -4.34 -10.87
CA ALA A 82 1.29 -4.33 -12.33
C ALA A 82 1.01 -2.92 -12.88
N PHE A 83 0.09 -2.17 -12.26
CA PHE A 83 -0.18 -0.79 -12.64
C PHE A 83 1.03 0.13 -12.46
N LEU A 84 1.75 0.00 -11.34
CA LEU A 84 2.94 0.80 -11.07
C LEU A 84 4.06 0.50 -12.06
N ASP A 85 4.29 -0.78 -12.35
CA ASP A 85 5.32 -1.23 -13.30
C ASP A 85 4.99 -0.79 -14.73
N ALA A 86 3.70 -0.82 -15.12
CA ALA A 86 3.22 -0.32 -16.40
C ALA A 86 3.18 1.21 -16.50
N GLY A 87 3.53 1.94 -15.43
CA GLY A 87 3.66 3.41 -15.46
C GLY A 87 2.34 4.18 -15.33
N ILE A 88 1.34 3.62 -14.63
CA ILE A 88 0.03 4.28 -14.36
C ILE A 88 0.17 5.71 -13.82
N LEU A 89 1.23 5.97 -13.04
CA LEU A 89 1.44 7.26 -12.38
C LEU A 89 1.54 8.39 -13.40
N SER A 90 2.10 8.15 -14.59
CA SER A 90 2.15 9.15 -15.67
C SER A 90 0.74 9.53 -16.14
N ALA A 91 -0.16 8.56 -16.31
CA ALA A 91 -1.54 8.83 -16.70
C ALA A 91 -2.30 9.58 -15.59
N ILE A 92 -2.09 9.21 -14.32
CA ILE A 92 -2.68 9.92 -13.18
C ILE A 92 -2.17 11.37 -13.11
N THR A 93 -0.88 11.62 -13.37
CA THR A 93 -0.29 12.96 -13.45
C THR A 93 -1.03 13.81 -14.48
N GLU A 94 -1.29 13.27 -15.68
CA GLU A 94 -2.02 13.99 -16.74
C GLU A 94 -3.47 14.32 -16.35
N TRP A 95 -4.12 13.42 -15.59
CA TRP A 95 -5.49 13.62 -15.10
C TRP A 95 -5.59 14.68 -14.00
N LEU A 96 -4.55 14.80 -13.17
CA LEU A 96 -4.46 15.76 -12.06
C LEU A 96 -3.82 17.09 -12.47
N ALA A 97 -3.15 17.13 -13.62
CA ALA A 97 -2.53 18.35 -14.13
C ALA A 97 -3.58 19.45 -14.34
N PRO A 98 -3.22 20.73 -14.11
CA PRO A 98 -4.11 21.85 -14.40
C PRO A 98 -4.50 21.84 -15.88
N LEU A 99 -5.73 22.25 -16.15
CA LEU A 99 -6.25 22.44 -17.50
C LEU A 99 -5.56 23.63 -18.19
N PRO A 100 -5.63 23.75 -19.53
CA PRO A 100 -5.01 24.86 -20.27
C PRO A 100 -5.45 26.27 -19.82
N ASP A 101 -6.66 26.38 -19.27
CA ASP A 101 -7.22 27.60 -18.67
C ASP A 101 -6.78 27.84 -17.21
N LYS A 102 -5.82 27.03 -16.72
CA LYS A 102 -5.33 26.99 -15.33
C LYS A 102 -6.38 26.59 -14.30
N SER A 103 -7.55 26.08 -14.74
CA SER A 103 -8.54 25.53 -13.83
C SER A 103 -8.10 24.14 -13.33
N LEU A 104 -8.65 23.77 -12.18
CA LEU A 104 -8.43 22.44 -11.61
C LEU A 104 -9.32 21.42 -12.33
N PRO A 105 -8.85 20.18 -12.51
CA PRO A 105 -9.70 19.07 -12.91
C PRO A 105 -10.93 18.93 -12.00
N HIS A 106 -11.97 18.31 -12.54
CA HIS A 106 -13.24 18.12 -11.82
C HIS A 106 -13.02 17.54 -10.41
N LEU A 107 -13.77 18.02 -9.42
CA LEU A 107 -13.57 17.66 -8.00
C LEU A 107 -13.57 16.15 -7.77
N MET A 108 -14.52 15.43 -8.37
CA MET A 108 -14.61 13.97 -8.26
C MET A 108 -13.34 13.26 -8.76
N ILE A 109 -12.68 13.77 -9.81
CA ILE A 109 -11.43 13.20 -10.31
C ILE A 109 -10.33 13.39 -9.26
N ARG A 110 -10.20 14.61 -8.72
CA ARG A 110 -9.19 14.93 -7.71
C ARG A 110 -9.37 14.09 -6.44
N GLU A 111 -10.58 14.04 -5.90
CA GLU A 111 -10.89 13.27 -4.69
C GLU A 111 -10.66 11.77 -4.89
N SER A 112 -11.14 11.21 -6.00
CA SER A 112 -11.05 9.77 -6.23
C SER A 112 -9.62 9.32 -6.49
N LEU A 113 -8.85 10.06 -7.30
CA LEU A 113 -7.46 9.70 -7.59
C LEU A 113 -6.55 9.90 -6.38
N LEU A 114 -6.71 10.98 -5.59
CA LEU A 114 -5.93 11.14 -4.35
C LEU A 114 -6.19 9.99 -3.36
N ASN A 115 -7.44 9.54 -3.24
CA ASN A 115 -7.76 8.37 -2.41
C ASN A 115 -7.10 7.08 -2.92
N ILE A 116 -7.08 6.84 -4.23
CA ILE A 116 -6.40 5.68 -4.82
C ILE A 116 -4.88 5.77 -4.59
N LEU A 117 -4.28 6.93 -4.83
CA LEU A 117 -2.83 7.11 -4.63
C LEU A 117 -2.41 6.82 -3.19
N SER A 118 -3.25 7.14 -2.21
CA SER A 118 -2.98 6.83 -0.80
C SER A 118 -3.02 5.33 -0.45
N GLN A 119 -3.54 4.48 -1.34
CA GLN A 119 -3.63 3.03 -1.15
C GLN A 119 -2.49 2.28 -1.83
N PHE A 120 -1.77 2.92 -2.75
CA PHE A 120 -0.64 2.29 -3.42
C PHE A 120 0.54 2.06 -2.46
N PRO A 121 1.31 0.98 -2.65
CA PRO A 121 2.52 0.77 -1.88
C PRO A 121 3.52 1.92 -2.13
N PRO A 122 4.44 2.19 -1.18
CA PRO A 122 5.49 3.18 -1.37
C PRO A 122 6.26 2.93 -2.67
N SER A 123 6.19 3.87 -3.61
CA SER A 123 6.76 3.72 -4.93
C SER A 123 8.27 4.03 -4.97
N ASN A 124 8.99 3.42 -5.91
CA ASN A 124 10.39 3.70 -6.18
C ASN A 124 10.61 5.21 -6.51
N PRO A 125 11.59 5.90 -5.89
CA PRO A 125 12.01 7.26 -6.23
C PRO A 125 12.16 7.55 -7.72
N GLU A 126 12.63 6.59 -8.53
CA GLU A 126 12.80 6.77 -9.98
C GLU A 126 11.46 6.89 -10.71
N SER A 127 10.51 6.01 -10.39
CA SER A 127 9.16 6.03 -10.97
C SER A 127 8.40 7.31 -10.59
N LEU A 128 8.59 7.81 -9.36
CA LEU A 128 8.05 9.09 -8.92
C LEU A 128 8.60 10.27 -9.73
N LYS A 129 9.91 10.27 -10.02
CA LYS A 129 10.56 11.32 -10.80
C LYS A 129 10.11 11.29 -12.26
N SER A 130 10.11 10.12 -12.89
CA SER A 130 9.77 9.97 -14.32
C SER A 130 8.29 10.26 -14.59
N SER A 131 7.38 9.82 -13.71
CA SER A 131 5.94 10.06 -13.86
C SER A 131 5.50 11.50 -13.60
N GLY A 132 6.31 12.29 -12.88
CA GLY A 132 5.97 13.66 -12.51
C GLY A 132 4.84 13.80 -11.48
N ILE A 133 4.38 12.69 -10.90
CA ILE A 133 3.20 12.68 -10.01
C ILE A 133 3.37 13.55 -8.77
N GLY A 134 4.58 13.60 -8.21
CA GLY A 134 4.88 14.45 -7.05
C GLY A 134 4.62 15.93 -7.33
N LYS A 135 4.89 16.42 -8.54
CA LYS A 135 4.62 17.82 -8.94
C LYS A 135 3.12 18.08 -9.03
N ALA A 136 2.34 17.16 -9.60
CA ALA A 136 0.89 17.30 -9.71
C ALA A 136 0.22 17.29 -8.32
N VAL A 137 0.59 16.36 -7.45
CA VAL A 137 0.06 16.31 -6.07
C VAL A 137 0.47 17.55 -5.26
N MET A 138 1.71 18.02 -5.40
CA MET A 138 2.18 19.26 -4.79
C MET A 138 1.40 20.49 -5.28
N TYR A 139 1.05 20.53 -6.56
CA TYR A 139 0.23 21.59 -7.13
C TYR A 139 -1.14 21.63 -6.46
N LEU A 140 -1.83 20.50 -6.34
CA LEU A 140 -3.13 20.41 -5.64
C LEU A 140 -3.00 20.82 -4.16
N TYR A 141 -1.95 20.35 -3.47
CA TYR A 141 -1.69 20.70 -2.08
C TYR A 141 -1.58 22.22 -1.86
N LYS A 142 -0.92 22.94 -2.79
CA LYS A 142 -0.70 24.39 -2.70
C LYS A 142 -1.83 25.23 -3.31
N HIS A 143 -2.75 24.63 -4.07
CA HIS A 143 -3.73 25.39 -4.84
C HIS A 143 -4.80 26.03 -3.93
N PRO A 144 -5.09 27.35 -4.04
CA PRO A 144 -5.99 28.04 -3.12
C PRO A 144 -7.45 27.57 -3.21
N LYS A 145 -7.88 27.09 -4.38
CA LYS A 145 -9.24 26.57 -4.61
C LYS A 145 -9.38 25.05 -4.36
N GLU A 146 -8.36 24.41 -3.77
CA GLU A 146 -8.45 22.99 -3.40
C GLU A 146 -9.20 22.81 -2.08
N THR A 147 -9.93 21.69 -1.94
CA THR A 147 -10.66 21.40 -0.71
C THR A 147 -9.69 21.10 0.44
N ARG A 148 -10.10 21.39 1.68
CA ARG A 148 -9.26 21.09 2.85
C ARG A 148 -8.92 19.60 2.95
N LYS A 149 -9.91 18.73 2.73
CA LYS A 149 -9.75 17.27 2.75
C LYS A 149 -8.72 16.80 1.73
N ASN A 150 -8.78 17.31 0.50
CA ASN A 150 -7.83 16.96 -0.55
C ASN A 150 -6.42 17.47 -0.25
N ARG A 151 -6.28 18.68 0.31
CA ARG A 151 -4.97 19.20 0.75
C ARG A 151 -4.37 18.32 1.85
N GLU A 152 -5.16 17.89 2.83
CA GLU A 152 -4.69 16.97 3.86
C GLU A 152 -4.21 15.63 3.28
N LEU A 153 -4.99 15.04 2.36
CA LEU A 153 -4.61 13.80 1.67
C LEU A 153 -3.35 13.97 0.80
N ALA A 154 -3.29 15.03 0.00
CA ALA A 154 -2.12 15.34 -0.81
C ALA A 154 -0.86 15.52 0.06
N GLY A 155 -0.98 16.22 1.20
CA GLY A 155 0.10 16.37 2.17
C GLY A 155 0.58 15.03 2.75
N LYS A 156 -0.34 14.11 3.05
CA LYS A 156 0.01 12.76 3.51
C LYS A 156 0.79 11.99 2.45
N ILE A 157 0.28 11.97 1.20
CA ILE A 157 0.93 11.29 0.07
C ILE A 157 2.33 11.85 -0.17
N ILE A 158 2.48 13.18 -0.21
CA ILE A 158 3.78 13.85 -0.38
C ILE A 158 4.74 13.39 0.72
N ASN A 159 4.31 13.44 1.98
CA ASN A 159 5.14 13.06 3.11
C ASN A 159 5.53 11.58 3.08
N GLU A 160 4.64 10.69 2.66
CA GLU A 160 4.92 9.26 2.60
C GLU A 160 5.89 8.91 1.46
N TRP A 161 5.63 9.46 0.27
CA TRP A 161 6.41 9.15 -0.93
C TRP A 161 7.75 9.88 -1.00
N SER A 162 7.90 11.06 -0.37
CA SER A 162 9.17 11.77 -0.33
C SER A 162 10.14 11.24 0.73
N ARG A 163 9.66 10.49 1.72
CA ARG A 163 10.48 10.00 2.84
C ARG A 163 11.67 9.14 2.41
N PRO A 164 11.49 8.10 1.57
CA PRO A 164 12.62 7.30 1.08
C PRO A 164 13.63 8.14 0.30
N ILE A 165 13.18 9.19 -0.40
CA ILE A 165 14.04 10.07 -1.19
C ILE A 165 14.98 10.87 -0.28
N PHE A 166 14.48 11.33 0.88
CA PHE A 166 15.24 12.13 1.84
C PHE A 166 15.83 11.32 3.00
N ASN A 167 15.78 9.98 2.94
CA ASN A 167 16.16 9.08 4.03
C ASN A 167 15.51 9.45 5.38
N LEU A 168 14.26 9.93 5.34
CA LEU A 168 13.50 10.34 6.52
C LEU A 168 12.77 9.13 7.11
N THR A 169 13.16 8.69 8.31
CA THR A 169 12.50 7.60 9.02
C THR A 169 11.14 8.03 9.59
N CYS A 170 10.13 7.17 9.48
CA CYS A 170 8.81 7.33 10.10
C CYS A 170 8.50 6.29 11.17
N ASN A 171 9.25 5.19 11.20
CA ASN A 171 9.02 4.09 12.13
C ASN A 171 9.81 4.28 13.43
N PHE A 172 9.43 5.27 14.23
CA PHE A 172 10.03 5.52 15.56
C PHE A 172 9.67 4.44 16.59
N LYS A 173 8.75 3.53 16.26
CA LYS A 173 8.33 2.41 17.11
C LYS A 173 9.38 1.31 17.18
N ASN A 174 10.17 1.14 16.11
CA ASN A 174 11.22 0.13 16.04
C ASN A 174 12.63 0.69 16.30
N LEU A 175 12.75 2.01 16.51
CA LEU A 175 14.03 2.64 16.79
C LEU A 175 14.52 2.21 18.17
N THR A 176 15.72 1.63 18.24
CA THR A 176 16.30 1.17 19.50
C THR A 176 16.56 2.36 20.44
N LYS A 177 16.76 2.09 21.73
CA LYS A 177 17.10 3.13 22.71
C LYS A 177 18.37 3.90 22.29
N GLU A 178 19.33 3.17 21.71
CA GLU A 178 20.64 3.68 21.28
C GLU A 178 20.53 4.54 20.02
N GLU A 179 19.84 4.07 18.98
CA GLU A 179 19.61 4.84 17.74
C GLU A 179 18.85 6.15 18.00
N ARG A 180 17.95 6.15 19.00
CA ARG A 180 17.21 7.35 19.41
C ARG A 180 18.11 8.34 20.14
N ALA A 181 18.86 7.87 21.14
CA ALA A 181 19.80 8.71 21.90
C ALA A 181 20.85 9.36 20.98
N GLN A 182 21.33 8.61 19.99
CA GLN A 182 22.28 9.12 19.00
C GLN A 182 21.65 10.20 18.11
N ARG A 183 20.39 10.02 17.69
CA ARG A 183 19.66 11.02 16.89
C ARG A 183 19.38 12.30 17.68
N ASP A 184 18.94 12.17 18.94
CA ASP A 184 18.73 13.29 19.83
C ASP A 184 20.04 14.05 20.07
N TYR A 185 21.16 13.32 20.25
CA TYR A 185 22.49 13.90 20.34
C TYR A 185 22.93 14.63 19.07
N GLU A 186 22.57 14.12 17.89
CA GLU A 186 22.87 14.76 16.61
C GLU A 186 22.10 16.06 16.39
N LEU A 187 20.84 16.11 16.87
CA LEU A 187 19.97 17.28 16.80
C LEU A 187 20.34 18.39 17.82
N LEU A 188 21.16 18.08 18.84
CA LEU A 188 21.66 19.08 19.78
C LEU A 188 22.46 20.17 19.03
N PRO A 189 22.31 21.45 19.42
CA PRO A 189 23.13 22.53 18.88
C PRO A 189 24.63 22.21 19.04
N LYS A 190 25.45 22.50 18.02
CA LYS A 190 26.91 22.20 18.03
C LYS A 190 27.63 22.69 19.30
N LYS A 191 27.17 23.79 19.91
CA LYS A 191 27.70 24.36 21.17
C LYS A 191 27.48 23.46 22.41
N GLN A 192 26.46 22.58 22.40
CA GLN A 192 26.22 21.61 23.48
C GLN A 192 26.94 20.28 23.23
N ARG A 193 27.13 19.87 21.97
CA ARG A 193 27.86 18.63 21.60
C ARG A 193 29.36 18.66 21.95
N LEU A 194 29.94 19.86 22.09
CA LEU A 194 31.34 20.06 22.46
C LEU A 194 31.56 20.18 23.98
N ARG A 195 30.51 20.14 24.80
CA ARG A 195 30.67 20.12 26.25
C ARG A 195 30.94 18.67 26.67
N PRO A 196 32.10 18.35 27.25
CA PRO A 196 32.29 17.03 27.83
C PRO A 196 31.18 16.81 28.86
N LEU A 197 30.52 15.65 28.80
CA LEU A 197 29.45 15.25 29.69
C LEU A 197 30.02 14.94 31.08
N ASN A 198 30.63 15.93 31.73
CA ASN A 198 31.15 15.82 33.08
C ASN A 198 29.98 15.99 34.08
N VAL A 199 28.96 15.14 33.94
CA VAL A 199 27.79 15.13 34.83
C VAL A 199 28.19 14.69 36.25
N MET A 200 29.34 14.01 36.39
CA MET A 200 29.86 13.59 37.69
C MET A 200 30.60 14.68 38.49
N SER A 201 30.97 15.82 37.90
CA SER A 201 31.65 16.88 38.68
C SER A 201 30.70 17.84 39.41
N TYR A 202 29.43 17.92 38.98
CA TYR A 202 28.48 18.91 39.49
C TYR A 202 27.61 18.41 40.65
N ILE A 203 27.47 17.09 40.84
CA ILE A 203 26.66 16.53 41.94
C ILE A 203 27.46 16.54 43.26
N PHE A 204 28.79 16.45 43.21
CA PHE A 204 29.64 16.36 44.40
C PHE A 204 30.24 17.70 44.88
N SER A 205 29.92 18.82 44.22
CA SER A 205 30.62 20.09 44.46
C SER A 205 29.64 21.23 44.75
N ALA A 206 28.68 21.03 45.65
CA ALA A 206 27.99 22.15 46.27
C ALA A 206 28.98 22.86 47.20
N VAL A 207 29.67 23.86 46.67
CA VAL A 207 30.65 24.70 47.38
C VAL A 207 29.99 25.25 48.65
N ARG A 208 30.55 24.98 49.82
CA ARG A 208 29.96 25.38 51.10
C ARG A 208 30.33 26.84 51.43
N PRO A 209 29.58 27.52 52.31
CA PRO A 209 29.96 28.85 52.77
C PRO A 209 31.38 28.86 53.34
N GLY A 210 32.31 29.56 52.67
CA GLY A 210 33.73 29.67 53.05
C GLY A 210 34.72 29.00 52.09
N ASP A 211 34.27 28.11 51.20
CA ASP A 211 35.14 27.48 50.21
C ASP A 211 35.52 28.46 49.07
N PRO A 212 36.73 28.34 48.49
CA PRO A 212 37.14 29.16 47.34
C PRO A 212 36.15 29.03 46.18
N GLY A 213 35.53 30.15 45.77
CA GLY A 213 34.51 30.19 44.72
C GLY A 213 33.05 30.20 45.22
N PHE A 214 32.84 30.16 46.55
CA PHE A 214 31.54 30.38 47.16
C PHE A 214 31.09 31.84 46.99
N ILE A 215 29.87 32.04 46.50
CA ILE A 215 29.28 33.36 46.34
C ILE A 215 28.00 33.40 47.17
N MET A 216 27.91 34.36 48.10
CA MET A 216 26.75 34.55 49.00
C MET A 216 25.43 34.87 48.26
N ARG A 217 25.51 35.23 46.98
CA ARG A 217 24.37 35.59 46.14
C ARG A 217 23.83 34.36 45.41
N ALA A 218 22.50 34.26 45.33
CA ALA A 218 21.84 33.24 44.54
C ALA A 218 22.34 33.29 43.08
N ARG A 219 22.83 32.15 42.56
CA ARG A 219 23.12 31.98 41.14
C ARG A 219 21.85 31.50 40.44
N VAL A 220 21.65 31.94 39.20
CA VAL A 220 20.61 31.36 38.33
C VAL A 220 20.97 29.89 38.11
N PRO A 221 20.09 28.93 38.46
CA PRO A 221 20.34 27.52 38.19
C PRO A 221 20.58 27.32 36.71
N ALA A 222 21.64 26.58 36.36
CA ALA A 222 21.80 26.15 34.98
C ALA A 222 20.58 25.30 34.59
N PRO A 223 19.97 25.52 33.41
CA PRO A 223 18.87 24.69 32.95
C PRO A 223 19.33 23.23 32.95
N SER A 224 18.63 22.40 33.72
CA SER A 224 18.90 20.97 33.77
C SER A 224 18.47 20.34 32.45
N ASN A 225 19.39 19.68 31.75
CA ASN A 225 19.06 18.80 30.63
C ASN A 225 18.50 17.49 31.21
N LYS A 226 17.30 17.54 31.82
CA LYS A 226 16.56 16.31 32.16
C LYS A 226 16.10 15.68 30.85
N ASP A 227 17.02 14.97 30.20
CA ASP A 227 16.71 14.21 29.01
C ASP A 227 15.78 13.06 29.43
N TYR A 228 14.61 12.99 28.79
CA TYR A 228 13.64 11.92 29.05
C TYR A 228 14.17 10.61 28.46
N VAL A 229 15.04 9.93 29.22
CA VAL A 229 15.68 8.66 28.80
C VAL A 229 14.67 7.50 28.79
N ASN A 230 13.68 7.54 29.67
CA ASN A 230 12.66 6.49 29.80
C ASN A 230 11.30 7.00 29.33
N ARG A 231 10.85 6.47 28.19
CA ARG A 231 9.47 6.64 27.74
C ARG A 231 8.57 5.79 28.64
N PRO A 232 7.51 6.35 29.24
CA PRO A 232 6.55 5.54 29.98
C PRO A 232 5.99 4.46 29.05
N HIS A 233 6.10 3.21 29.48
CA HIS A 233 5.43 2.12 28.79
C HIS A 233 3.98 2.10 29.27
N ASN A 234 3.05 1.86 28.36
CA ASN A 234 1.66 1.68 28.74
C ASN A 234 1.54 0.30 29.39
N GLU A 235 1.48 0.22 30.72
CA GLU A 235 1.24 -1.01 31.49
C GLU A 235 -0.19 -1.54 31.38
N MET A 236 -0.96 -1.09 30.39
CA MET A 236 -2.14 -1.82 29.97
C MET A 236 -1.65 -3.12 29.36
N GLU A 237 -1.68 -4.22 30.12
CA GLU A 237 -1.66 -5.57 29.57
C GLU A 237 -2.72 -5.61 28.48
N TYR A 238 -2.30 -5.46 27.22
CA TYR A 238 -3.09 -5.95 26.11
C TYR A 238 -3.03 -7.45 26.24
N VAL A 239 -3.90 -8.01 27.07
CA VAL A 239 -4.26 -9.42 27.00
C VAL A 239 -4.83 -9.54 25.58
N PRO A 240 -4.10 -10.15 24.62
CA PRO A 240 -4.73 -10.49 23.37
C PRO A 240 -5.84 -11.41 23.81
N SER A 241 -7.11 -11.07 23.58
CA SER A 241 -8.18 -12.02 23.79
C SER A 241 -7.77 -13.21 22.94
N LYS A 242 -7.25 -14.27 23.58
CA LYS A 242 -6.99 -15.55 22.92
C LYS A 242 -8.29 -15.79 22.22
N SER A 243 -8.27 -15.82 20.88
CA SER A 243 -9.45 -16.02 20.08
C SER A 243 -10.04 -17.35 20.51
N SER A 244 -10.95 -17.30 21.49
CA SER A 244 -11.68 -18.46 21.93
C SER A 244 -12.42 -18.85 20.67
N LYS A 245 -12.00 -19.94 20.03
CA LYS A 245 -12.68 -20.51 18.87
C LYS A 245 -14.16 -20.43 19.21
N LYS A 246 -14.92 -19.58 18.48
CA LYS A 246 -16.33 -19.33 18.78
C LYS A 246 -16.98 -20.70 19.00
N LYS A 247 -17.52 -20.93 20.20
CA LYS A 247 -18.23 -22.18 20.48
C LYS A 247 -19.35 -22.27 19.45
N VAL A 248 -19.26 -23.28 18.58
CA VAL A 248 -20.15 -23.45 17.43
C VAL A 248 -21.58 -23.51 17.94
N ASN A 249 -22.44 -22.59 17.49
CA ASN A 249 -23.80 -22.49 17.98
C ASN A 249 -24.62 -23.73 17.52
N LYS A 250 -25.67 -24.12 18.27
CA LYS A 250 -26.54 -25.28 17.95
C LYS A 250 -27.04 -25.25 16.51
N TYR A 251 -27.35 -24.05 16.00
CA TYR A 251 -27.75 -23.82 14.62
C TYR A 251 -26.65 -24.18 13.60
N GLU A 252 -25.41 -23.74 13.82
CA GLU A 252 -24.28 -24.06 12.93
C GLU A 252 -23.98 -25.57 12.93
N LYS A 253 -24.13 -26.23 14.08
CA LYS A 253 -24.00 -27.70 14.20
C LYS A 253 -25.06 -28.43 13.38
N HIS A 254 -26.32 -28.00 13.43
CA HIS A 254 -27.40 -28.56 12.60
C HIS A 254 -27.21 -28.28 11.11
N LYS A 255 -26.79 -27.07 10.73
CA LYS A 255 -26.52 -26.72 9.32
C LYS A 255 -25.40 -27.57 8.72
N ARG A 256 -24.33 -27.82 9.49
CA ARG A 256 -23.22 -28.69 9.08
C ARG A 256 -23.65 -30.14 8.92
N ALA A 257 -24.39 -30.67 9.90
CA ALA A 257 -24.94 -32.03 9.82
C ALA A 257 -25.90 -32.22 8.62
N PHE A 258 -26.70 -31.21 8.28
CA PHE A 258 -27.57 -31.26 7.11
C PHE A 258 -26.77 -31.27 5.80
N ALA A 259 -25.71 -30.46 5.70
CA ALA A 259 -24.82 -30.45 4.54
C ALA A 259 -24.10 -31.79 4.34
N ASP A 260 -23.64 -32.42 5.42
CA ASP A 260 -22.98 -33.74 5.36
C ASP A 260 -23.97 -34.85 5.00
N ARG A 261 -25.20 -34.81 5.54
CA ARG A 261 -26.28 -35.71 5.08
C ARG A 261 -26.59 -35.53 3.60
N LYS A 262 -26.59 -34.29 3.09
CA LYS A 262 -26.83 -34.00 1.67
C LYS A 262 -25.69 -34.50 0.78
N LYS A 263 -24.45 -34.52 1.28
CA LYS A 263 -23.29 -35.12 0.58
C LYS A 263 -23.43 -36.63 0.46
N HIS A 264 -23.86 -37.31 1.53
CA HIS A 264 -24.07 -38.77 1.52
C HIS A 264 -25.40 -39.20 0.87
N SER A 265 -26.38 -38.31 0.78
CA SER A 265 -27.66 -38.52 0.10
C SER A 265 -27.60 -38.30 -1.42
N LYS A 266 -26.48 -37.79 -1.97
CA LYS A 266 -26.24 -37.89 -3.41
C LYS A 266 -25.92 -39.34 -3.73
N THR A 267 -27.01 -40.07 -3.97
CA THR A 267 -27.13 -41.43 -4.46
C THR A 267 -25.96 -41.79 -5.37
N GLN A 268 -25.28 -42.89 -5.03
CA GLN A 268 -24.53 -43.65 -6.02
C GLN A 268 -25.46 -43.85 -7.22
N LYS A 269 -25.07 -43.32 -8.38
CA LYS A 269 -25.79 -43.59 -9.62
C LYS A 269 -25.79 -45.10 -9.80
N ALA A 270 -26.97 -45.70 -10.00
CA ALA A 270 -27.10 -47.09 -10.38
C ALA A 270 -26.19 -47.36 -11.58
N VAL A 271 -25.20 -48.23 -11.39
CA VAL A 271 -24.37 -48.73 -12.48
C VAL A 271 -25.27 -49.61 -13.33
N GLY A 272 -25.44 -49.27 -14.61
CA GLY A 272 -26.17 -50.11 -15.56
C GLY A 272 -25.42 -51.43 -15.70
N ILE A 273 -26.07 -52.54 -15.32
CA ILE A 273 -25.55 -53.89 -15.52
C ILE A 273 -25.41 -54.13 -17.03
N SER A 274 -24.18 -54.37 -17.47
CA SER A 274 -23.85 -54.69 -18.86
C SER A 274 -24.09 -56.17 -19.12
N ILE A 275 -25.05 -56.51 -19.97
CA ILE A 275 -25.43 -57.89 -20.30
C ILE A 275 -24.38 -58.60 -21.18
N GLU A 276 -23.41 -57.87 -21.75
CA GLU A 276 -22.33 -58.42 -22.59
C GLU A 276 -20.98 -58.55 -21.87
N GLY A 277 -20.94 -58.39 -20.53
CA GLY A 277 -19.78 -58.78 -19.72
C GLY A 277 -18.51 -57.93 -19.85
N ARG A 278 -18.58 -56.73 -20.45
CA ARG A 278 -17.45 -55.78 -20.46
C ARG A 278 -17.68 -54.63 -19.47
N ASN A 279 -16.71 -54.44 -18.58
CA ASN A 279 -16.64 -53.46 -17.47
C ASN A 279 -17.42 -53.81 -16.19
N MET A 280 -17.25 -55.04 -15.67
CA MET A 280 -17.52 -55.29 -14.25
C MET A 280 -16.31 -54.85 -13.42
N SER A 281 -16.50 -53.89 -12.50
CA SER A 281 -15.50 -53.55 -11.50
C SER A 281 -15.52 -54.62 -10.40
N LEU A 282 -14.38 -55.30 -10.19
CA LEU A 282 -14.10 -55.96 -8.91
C LEU A 282 -13.93 -54.90 -7.81
#